data_AF-A0A1M3E7N9-F1
#
_entry.id   AF-A0A1M3E7N9-F1
#
_cell.length_a   1.000
_cell.length_b   1.000
_cell.length_c   1.000
_cell.angle_alpha   90.00
_cell.angle_beta   90.00
_cell.angle_gamma   90.00
#
_symmetry.space_group_name_H-M   'P 1'
#
loop_
_entity.id
_entity.type
_entity.pdbx_description
1 polymer ?
#
loop_
_entity_poly.entity_id
_entity_poly.type
_entity_poly.pdbx_seq_one_letter_code
_entity_poly.pdbx_strand_id
1 'polypeptide(L)'
;MAMPTDSNVILVDKIIEVTKHEEYFIDYCTKKVKKYSIENNWSPERTNLILESIKFKYYNSTIYNSYAFYSIDQLKSLLDALTLINKDSKNHMTMVLTNSMMQSNLDLFVEGVIQGRYVTSK
;
A
#
# COMPACT_ATOMS: atom_id res chain seq x y z
N MET A 1 7.86 -20.52 -1.37
CA MET A 1 6.88 -19.49 -0.95
C MET A 1 6.01 -20.11 0.12
N ALA A 2 5.92 -19.51 1.30
CA ALA A 2 4.96 -19.94 2.32
C ALA A 2 3.61 -19.26 2.00
N MET A 3 2.56 -20.05 1.76
CA MET A 3 1.21 -19.50 1.58
C MET A 3 0.60 -19.21 2.96
N PRO A 4 -0.01 -18.03 3.16
CA PRO A 4 -0.77 -17.76 4.38
C PRO A 4 -1.88 -18.79 4.57
N THR A 5 -2.16 -19.18 5.81
CA THR A 5 -3.38 -19.90 6.15
C THR A 5 -4.58 -18.96 6.06
N ASP A 6 -5.81 -19.48 5.87
CA ASP A 6 -7.03 -18.65 5.80
C ASP A 6 -7.20 -17.73 7.02
N SER A 7 -6.81 -18.20 8.21
CA SER A 7 -6.81 -17.38 9.44
C SER A 7 -5.79 -16.23 9.40
N ASN A 8 -4.64 -16.44 8.76
CA ASN A 8 -3.65 -15.38 8.58
C ASN A 8 -4.17 -14.30 7.61
N VAL A 9 -4.86 -14.70 6.53
CA VAL A 9 -5.46 -13.75 5.57
C VAL A 9 -6.45 -12.83 6.28
N ILE A 10 -7.37 -13.38 7.07
CA ILE A 10 -8.37 -12.58 7.81
C ILE A 10 -7.72 -11.58 8.77
N LEU A 11 -6.65 -11.96 9.47
CA LEU A 11 -5.95 -11.05 10.38
C LEU A 11 -5.20 -9.95 9.62
N VAL A 12 -4.56 -10.29 8.50
CA VAL A 12 -3.87 -9.32 7.64
C VAL A 12 -4.87 -8.33 7.01
N ASP A 13 -6.05 -8.80 6.58
CA ASP A 13 -7.11 -7.93 6.06
C ASP A 13 -7.53 -6.88 7.10
N LYS A 14 -7.74 -7.30 8.35
CA LYS A 14 -8.04 -6.39 9.45
C LYS A 14 -6.90 -5.42 9.73
N ILE A 15 -5.65 -5.86 9.65
CA ILE A 15 -4.47 -4.98 9.79
C ILE A 15 -4.48 -3.92 8.68
N ILE A 16 -4.76 -4.30 7.43
CA ILE A 16 -4.87 -3.38 6.28
C ILE A 16 -5.98 -2.35 6.54
N GLU A 17 -7.13 -2.79 7.06
CA GLU A 17 -8.28 -1.93 7.38
C GLU A 17 -7.97 -0.92 8.49
N VAL A 18 -7.53 -1.37 9.67
CA VAL A 18 -7.29 -0.48 10.81
C VAL A 18 -6.11 0.48 10.60
N THR A 19 -5.22 0.17 9.67
CA THR A 19 -4.12 1.06 9.27
C THR A 19 -4.46 1.92 8.06
N LYS A 20 -5.63 1.74 7.43
CA LYS A 20 -6.00 2.42 6.19
C LYS A 20 -4.89 2.30 5.13
N HIS A 21 -4.30 1.10 5.02
CA HIS A 21 -3.08 0.91 4.23
C HIS A 21 -3.30 1.22 2.74
N GLU A 22 -4.49 0.94 2.22
CA GLU A 22 -4.86 1.29 0.84
C GLU A 22 -4.87 2.81 0.63
N GLU A 23 -5.44 3.58 1.56
CA GLU A 23 -5.42 5.05 1.49
C GLU A 23 -3.98 5.58 1.50
N TYR A 24 -3.15 5.05 2.41
CA TYR A 24 -1.72 5.38 2.47
C TYR A 24 -1.00 5.08 1.15
N PHE A 25 -1.25 3.91 0.57
CA PHE A 25 -0.69 3.49 -0.71
C PHE A 25 -1.08 4.45 -1.85
N ILE A 26 -2.37 4.78 -1.96
CA ILE A 26 -2.89 5.70 -2.98
C ILE A 26 -2.26 7.09 -2.81
N ASP A 27 -2.22 7.60 -1.59
CA ASP A 27 -1.63 8.91 -1.29
C ASP A 27 -0.13 8.96 -1.62
N TYR A 28 0.62 7.92 -1.25
CA TYR A 28 2.04 7.81 -1.52
C TYR A 28 2.31 7.86 -3.03
N CYS A 29 1.64 6.98 -3.78
CA CYS A 29 1.79 6.89 -5.23
C CYS A 29 1.38 8.20 -5.91
N THR A 30 0.24 8.77 -5.50
CA THR A 30 -0.29 10.03 -6.06
C THR A 30 0.69 11.19 -5.87
N LYS A 31 1.26 11.34 -4.67
CA LYS A 31 2.23 12.41 -4.38
C LYS A 31 3.49 12.28 -5.24
N LYS A 32 4.02 11.06 -5.38
CA LYS A 32 5.22 10.78 -6.19
C LYS A 32 4.96 11.02 -7.68
N VAL A 33 3.84 10.52 -8.22
CA VAL A 33 3.45 10.76 -9.62
C VAL A 33 3.27 12.24 -9.90
N LYS A 34 2.53 12.98 -9.05
CA LYS A 34 2.33 14.43 -9.22
C LYS A 34 3.63 15.22 -9.15
N LYS A 35 4.54 14.85 -8.24
CA LYS A 35 5.86 15.47 -8.16
C LYS A 35 6.64 15.26 -9.47
N TYR A 36 6.71 14.01 -9.92
CA TYR A 36 7.41 13.66 -11.16
C TYR A 36 6.79 14.35 -12.39
N SER A 37 5.46 14.42 -12.45
CA SER A 37 4.74 15.03 -13.57
C SER A 37 5.04 16.53 -13.68
N ILE A 38 5.15 17.23 -12.55
CA ILE A 38 5.54 18.65 -12.51
C ILE A 38 7.01 18.81 -12.96
N GLU A 39 7.91 18.01 -12.39
CA GLU A 39 9.35 18.06 -12.71
C GLU A 39 9.66 17.77 -14.19
N ASN A 40 8.80 17.00 -14.85
CA ASN A 40 8.96 16.57 -16.24
C ASN A 40 7.94 17.21 -17.21
N ASN A 41 7.23 18.26 -16.78
CA ASN A 41 6.25 18.99 -17.59
C ASN A 41 5.24 18.10 -18.33
N TRP A 42 4.70 17.08 -17.66
CA TRP A 42 3.66 16.22 -18.26
C TRP A 42 2.39 17.01 -18.52
N SER A 43 1.67 16.66 -19.59
CA SER A 43 0.33 17.20 -19.81
C SER A 43 -0.65 16.72 -18.73
N PRO A 44 -1.74 17.46 -18.48
CA PRO A 44 -2.80 17.01 -17.57
C PRO A 44 -3.37 15.64 -17.96
N GLU A 45 -3.54 15.38 -19.26
CA GLU A 45 -4.07 14.12 -19.79
C GLU A 45 -3.15 12.96 -19.46
N ARG A 46 -1.84 13.11 -19.70
CA ARG A 46 -0.84 12.10 -19.34
C ARG A 46 -0.83 11.86 -17.84
N THR A 47 -0.86 12.93 -17.04
CA THR A 47 -0.84 12.83 -15.58
C THR A 47 -2.06 12.06 -15.06
N ASN A 48 -3.26 12.40 -15.55
CA ASN A 48 -4.49 11.73 -15.16
C ASN A 48 -4.48 10.24 -15.57
N LEU A 49 -4.03 9.93 -16.79
CA LEU A 49 -3.90 8.53 -17.25
C LEU A 49 -2.99 7.70 -16.32
N ILE A 50 -1.86 8.25 -15.91
CA ILE A 50 -0.93 7.56 -15.00
C ILE A 50 -1.54 7.44 -13.60
N LEU A 51 -2.19 8.48 -13.07
CA LEU A 51 -2.87 8.42 -11.77
C LEU A 51 -3.98 7.36 -11.74
N GLU A 52 -4.77 7.23 -12.81
CA GLU A 52 -5.82 6.21 -12.92
C GLU A 52 -5.29 4.77 -12.91
N SER A 53 -4.03 4.57 -13.30
CA SER A 53 -3.37 3.26 -13.29
C SER A 53 -2.98 2.76 -11.90
N ILE A 54 -2.98 3.65 -10.89
CA ILE A 54 -2.69 3.28 -9.50
C ILE A 54 -3.83 2.42 -8.96
N LYS A 55 -3.56 1.13 -8.72
CA LYS A 55 -4.51 0.18 -8.13
C LYS A 55 -3.84 -0.66 -7.05
N PHE A 56 -4.42 -0.67 -5.85
CA PHE A 56 -3.88 -1.38 -4.70
C PHE A 56 -3.74 -2.89 -4.92
N LYS A 57 -4.63 -3.48 -5.72
CA LYS A 57 -4.58 -4.91 -6.11
C LYS A 57 -3.26 -5.33 -6.77
N TYR A 58 -2.48 -4.40 -7.31
CA TYR A 58 -1.17 -4.70 -7.91
C TYR A 58 -0.01 -4.67 -6.89
N TYR A 59 -0.27 -4.24 -5.66
CA TYR A 59 0.70 -4.14 -4.57
C TYR A 59 0.35 -5.02 -3.36
N ASN A 60 -0.93 -5.31 -3.11
CA ASN A 60 -1.40 -5.97 -1.89
C ASN A 60 -0.67 -7.30 -1.56
N SER A 61 -0.22 -8.07 -2.56
CA SER A 61 0.57 -9.28 -2.36
C SER A 61 1.85 -9.03 -1.57
N THR A 62 2.47 -7.86 -1.70
CA THR A 62 3.62 -7.43 -0.88
C THR A 62 3.28 -7.41 0.61
N ILE A 63 2.07 -6.96 0.96
CA ILE A 63 1.60 -6.89 2.35
C ILE A 63 1.34 -8.29 2.89
N TYR A 64 0.64 -9.15 2.15
CA TYR A 64 0.43 -10.53 2.61
C TYR A 64 1.76 -11.28 2.76
N ASN A 65 2.70 -11.07 1.83
CA ASN A 65 4.03 -11.68 1.91
C ASN A 65 4.84 -11.17 3.11
N SER A 66 4.69 -9.90 3.51
CA SER A 66 5.40 -9.35 4.67
C SER A 66 4.92 -9.97 5.98
N TYR A 67 3.66 -10.40 6.04
CA TYR A 67 3.06 -11.05 7.20
C TYR A 67 3.02 -12.59 7.14
N ALA A 68 3.43 -13.20 6.03
CA ALA A 68 3.29 -14.65 5.79
C ALA A 68 4.04 -15.54 6.81
N PHE A 69 5.06 -14.99 7.48
CA PHE A 69 5.89 -15.73 8.45
C PHE A 69 5.53 -15.46 9.91
N TYR A 70 4.51 -14.64 10.17
CA TYR A 70 4.06 -14.34 11.53
C TYR A 70 3.12 -15.45 12.01
N SER A 71 3.26 -15.83 13.27
CA SER A 71 2.28 -16.71 13.92
C SER A 71 0.95 -15.97 14.12
N ILE A 72 -0.14 -16.73 14.30
CA ILE A 72 -1.46 -16.17 14.61
C ILE A 72 -1.42 -15.26 15.84
N ASP A 73 -0.68 -15.64 16.89
CA ASP A 73 -0.58 -14.84 18.11
C ASP A 73 0.18 -13.53 17.87
N GLN A 74 1.25 -13.56 17.06
CA GLN A 74 1.96 -12.35 16.66
C GLN A 74 1.07 -11.41 15.85
N LEU A 75 0.28 -11.95 14.91
CA LEU A 75 -0.67 -11.16 14.12
C LEU A 75 -1.78 -10.55 14.98
N LYS A 76 -2.30 -11.29 15.96
CA LYS A 76 -3.29 -10.77 16.93
C LYS A 76 -2.71 -9.64 17.77
N SER A 77 -1.53 -9.84 18.38
CA SER A 77 -0.88 -8.80 19.18
C SER A 77 -0.59 -7.54 18.36
N LEU A 78 -0.18 -7.71 17.10
CA LEU A 78 0.01 -6.59 16.18
C LEU A 78 -1.30 -5.87 15.87
N LEU A 79 -2.36 -6.61 15.52
CA LEU A 79 -3.67 -6.06 15.24
C LEU A 79 -4.23 -5.28 16.45
N ASP A 80 -4.12 -5.83 17.65
CA ASP A 80 -4.60 -5.18 18.88
C ASP A 80 -3.86 -3.86 19.13
N ALA A 81 -2.54 -3.84 18.97
CA ALA A 81 -1.73 -2.63 19.13
C ALA A 81 -2.09 -1.57 18.09
N LEU A 82 -2.19 -1.94 16.81
CA LEU A 82 -2.56 -1.02 15.73
C LEU A 82 -3.98 -0.49 15.90
N THR A 83 -4.92 -1.34 16.31
CA THR A 83 -6.30 -0.94 16.60
C THR A 83 -6.33 0.09 17.72
N LEU A 84 -5.61 -0.15 18.82
CA LEU A 84 -5.55 0.77 19.95
C LEU A 84 -4.96 2.13 19.56
N ILE A 85 -3.86 2.13 18.80
CA ILE A 85 -3.18 3.35 18.36
C ILE A 85 -4.03 4.15 17.37
N ASN A 86 -4.72 3.48 16.45
CA ASN A 86 -5.46 4.13 15.37
C ASN A 86 -6.91 4.47 15.70
N LYS A 87 -7.47 3.93 16.80
CA LYS A 87 -8.88 4.11 17.20
C LYS A 87 -9.36 5.56 17.17
N ASP A 88 -8.56 6.46 17.72
CA ASP A 88 -8.88 7.90 17.83
C ASP A 88 -7.94 8.77 16.97
N SER A 89 -7.21 8.14 16.05
CA SER A 89 -6.29 8.86 15.17
C SER A 89 -7.09 9.78 14.25
N LYS A 90 -6.68 11.06 14.17
CA LYS A 90 -7.14 11.91 13.07
C LYS A 90 -6.59 11.31 11.78
N ASN A 91 -7.35 11.35 10.68
CA ASN A 91 -6.99 10.67 9.42
C ASN A 91 -5.52 10.89 8.98
N HIS A 92 -4.96 12.09 9.20
CA HIS A 92 -3.57 12.45 8.86
C HIS A 92 -2.49 11.94 9.82
N MET A 93 -2.86 11.24 10.90
CA MET A 93 -1.97 10.65 11.90
C MET A 93 -2.17 9.14 12.05
N THR A 94 -2.93 8.50 11.13
CA THR A 94 -3.10 7.05 11.12
C THR A 94 -1.74 6.37 11.02
N MET A 95 -1.40 5.53 11.99
CA MET A 95 -0.15 4.80 11.99
C MET A 95 -0.24 3.63 11.01
N VAL A 96 0.67 3.63 10.04
CA VAL A 96 0.81 2.56 9.06
C VAL A 96 2.13 1.84 9.30
N LEU A 97 2.06 0.55 9.61
CA LEU A 97 3.27 -0.25 9.73
C LEU A 97 3.79 -0.63 8.34
N THR A 98 5.04 -0.27 8.08
CA THR A 98 5.79 -0.68 6.90
C THR A 98 7.16 -1.21 7.33
N ASN A 99 7.64 -2.24 6.65
CA ASN A 99 9.02 -2.71 6.80
C ASN A 99 9.85 -2.35 5.55
N SER A 100 11.15 -2.60 5.59
CA SER A 100 12.06 -2.23 4.49
C SER A 100 11.71 -2.90 3.16
N MET A 101 11.22 -4.15 3.18
CA MET A 101 10.78 -4.86 1.98
C MET A 101 9.51 -4.25 1.39
N MET A 102 8.52 -3.94 2.23
CA MET A 102 7.29 -3.25 1.82
C MET A 102 7.61 -1.89 1.19
N GLN A 103 8.45 -1.09 1.85
CA GLN A 103 8.85 0.22 1.35
C GLN A 103 9.58 0.12 0.00
N SER A 104 10.54 -0.80 -0.12
CA SER A 104 11.29 -1.00 -1.37
C SER A 104 10.37 -1.41 -2.53
N ASN A 105 9.42 -2.31 -2.27
CA ASN A 105 8.45 -2.74 -3.27
C ASN A 105 7.47 -1.62 -3.65
N LEU A 106 7.10 -0.76 -2.70
CA LEU A 106 6.26 0.41 -2.96
C LEU A 106 6.98 1.43 -3.84
N ASP A 107 8.27 1.64 -3.60
CA ASP A 107 9.13 2.50 -4.43
C ASP A 107 9.27 1.96 -5.86
N LEU A 108 9.57 0.66 -6.01
CA LEU A 108 9.63 0.02 -7.33
C LEU A 108 8.28 0.04 -8.05
N PHE A 109 7.18 -0.15 -7.30
CA PHE A 109 5.83 -0.08 -7.87
C PHE A 109 5.55 1.32 -8.43
N VAL A 110 5.81 2.38 -7.66
CA VAL A 110 5.52 3.74 -8.12
C VAL A 110 6.42 4.17 -9.29
N GLU A 111 7.67 3.70 -9.34
CA GLU A 111 8.53 3.85 -10.52
C GLU A 111 7.92 3.17 -11.75
N GLY A 112 7.41 1.94 -11.59
CA GLY A 112 6.69 1.23 -12.65
C GLY A 112 5.43 1.95 -13.12
N VAL A 113 4.67 2.55 -12.20
CA VAL A 113 3.52 3.42 -12.52
C VAL A 113 3.95 4.63 -13.33
N ILE A 114 5.00 5.34 -12.91
CA ILE A 114 5.54 6.52 -13.62
C ILE A 114 5.98 6.16 -15.05
N GLN A 115 6.53 4.95 -15.23
CA GLN A 115 6.92 4.41 -16.54
C GLN A 115 5.73 3.90 -17.37
N GLY A 116 4.51 3.95 -16.86
CA GLY A 116 3.29 3.55 -17.56
C GLY A 116 3.04 2.03 -17.60
N ARG A 117 3.77 1.22 -16.81
CA ARG A 117 3.66 -0.25 -16.84
C ARG A 117 2.28 -0.78 -16.45
N TYR A 118 1.48 0.03 -15.75
CA TYR A 118 0.16 -0.35 -15.24
C TYR A 118 -0.99 0.31 -16.01
N VAL A 119 -0.69 1.08 -17.06
CA VAL A 119 -1.72 1.65 -17.93
C VAL A 119 -2.32 0.51 -18.76
N THR A 120 -3.55 0.13 -18.44
CA THR A 120 -4.32 -0.78 -19.28
C THR A 120 -4.97 0.04 -20.39
N SER A 121 -4.58 -0.19 -21.64
CA SER A 121 -5.26 0.37 -22.81
C SER A 121 -6.74 -0.02 -22.77
N LYS A 122 -7.63 0.97 -22.93
CA LYS A 122 -9.03 0.71 -23.32
C LYS A 122 -9.08 0.45 -24.82
#